data_AF-A0A969RFQ8-F1
#
_entry.id   AF-A0A969RFQ8-F1
#
_cell.length_a   1.000
_cell.length_b   1.000
_cell.length_c   1.000
_cell.angle_alpha   90.00
_cell.angle_beta   90.00
_cell.angle_gamma   90.00
#
_symmetry.space_group_name_H-M   'P 1'
#
loop_
_entity.id
_entity.type
_entity.pdbx_description
1 polymer ?
#
loop_
_entity_poly.entity_id
_entity_poly.type
_entity_poly.pdbx_seq_one_letter_code
_entity_poly.pdbx_strand_id
1 'polypeptide(L)'
;MDHATVFTLSGTSIHFALSFRNPRQFIQQRVTRLLIPLIFGILILIPPQVYIERLGDPEQSVAFQGMPPFSGSFVEFYPEYFQGWYAFGGNFAWMGLHLWYLLMLFGFSLLTLPLFGFLNRSTGQMLITQLAALCKTFSILLVLGLPIALLETALDPETLLGTHIFGGWALPTYLIFLICGYLIVADRQFELVIQRNSTSALILAILTTLLLFLTHEQFTAPPAEALFRGLRAFNAWFWVVVILVRTFLWGGGTAPQKCPCPNLTDYGYTT
;
A
#
# COMPACT_ATOMS: atom_id res chain seq x y z
N MET A 1 8.96 -1.70 -5.33
CA MET A 1 8.35 -0.34 -5.43
C MET A 1 6.86 -0.43 -5.75
N ASP A 2 6.47 -1.48 -6.48
CA ASP A 2 5.14 -1.68 -7.04
C ASP A 2 4.04 -1.72 -5.97
N HIS A 3 4.23 -2.50 -4.90
CA HIS A 3 3.25 -2.59 -3.80
C HIS A 3 3.07 -1.26 -3.06
N ALA A 4 4.13 -0.49 -2.78
CA ALA A 4 4.03 0.80 -2.09
C ALA A 4 3.12 1.79 -2.84
N THR A 5 3.19 1.79 -4.17
CA THR A 5 2.32 2.59 -5.04
C THR A 5 0.86 2.11 -4.93
N VAL A 6 0.63 0.79 -4.95
CA VAL A 6 -0.71 0.20 -4.78
C VAL A 6 -1.34 0.58 -3.44
N PHE A 7 -0.58 0.54 -2.34
CA PHE A 7 -1.08 0.96 -1.02
C PHE A 7 -1.39 2.45 -0.98
N THR A 8 -0.53 3.29 -1.55
CA THR A 8 -0.76 4.74 -1.63
C THR A 8 -2.00 5.08 -2.46
N LEU A 9 -2.16 4.48 -3.65
CA LEU A 9 -3.36 4.64 -4.50
C LEU A 9 -4.62 4.07 -3.85
N SER A 10 -4.48 3.03 -3.03
CA SER A 10 -5.60 2.51 -2.25
C SER A 10 -6.02 3.51 -1.18
N GLY A 11 -5.06 4.19 -0.54
CA GLY A 11 -5.30 5.29 0.39
C GLY A 11 -6.10 6.44 -0.22
N THR A 12 -5.70 6.92 -1.40
CA THR A 12 -6.46 7.97 -2.12
C THR A 12 -7.88 7.50 -2.45
N SER A 13 -8.02 6.25 -2.89
CA SER A 13 -9.32 5.63 -3.19
C SER A 13 -10.22 5.48 -1.95
N ILE A 14 -9.62 5.26 -0.77
CA ILE A 14 -10.35 5.19 0.51
C ILE A 14 -10.92 6.57 0.87
N HIS A 15 -10.15 7.65 0.70
CA HIS A 15 -10.63 9.01 0.95
C HIS A 15 -11.90 9.31 0.14
N PHE A 16 -11.86 9.10 -1.19
CA PHE A 16 -13.03 9.31 -2.05
C PHE A 16 -14.18 8.34 -1.77
N ALA A 17 -13.89 7.13 -1.28
CA ALA A 17 -14.94 6.20 -0.92
C ALA A 17 -15.68 6.62 0.35
N LEU A 18 -14.97 7.16 1.34
CA LEU A 18 -15.55 7.58 2.62
C LEU A 18 -16.27 8.94 2.56
N SER A 19 -16.03 9.76 1.53
CA SER A 19 -16.75 11.03 1.37
C SER A 19 -18.23 10.87 0.99
N PHE A 20 -18.64 9.70 0.47
CA PHE A 20 -20.02 9.45 0.02
C PHE A 20 -20.65 8.17 0.57
N ARG A 21 -19.92 7.39 1.38
CA ARG A 21 -20.39 6.08 1.88
C ARG A 21 -20.35 6.01 3.39
N ASN A 22 -21.34 5.33 3.97
CA ASN A 22 -21.29 4.99 5.38
C ASN A 22 -20.27 3.84 5.64
N PRO A 23 -19.79 3.66 6.88
CA PRO A 23 -18.77 2.64 7.19
C PRO A 23 -19.18 1.21 6.80
N ARG A 24 -20.46 0.86 6.93
CA ARG A 24 -20.96 -0.48 6.58
C ARG A 24 -20.85 -0.74 5.07
N GLN A 25 -21.28 0.21 4.25
CA GLN A 25 -21.17 0.13 2.80
C GLN A 25 -19.70 0.05 2.35
N PHE A 26 -18.82 0.82 3.01
CA PHE A 26 -17.38 0.73 2.76
C PHE A 26 -16.84 -0.68 3.02
N ILE A 27 -17.14 -1.26 4.18
CA ILE A 27 -16.69 -2.63 4.52
C ILE A 27 -17.24 -3.65 3.52
N GLN A 28 -18.52 -3.57 3.15
CA GLN A 28 -19.11 -4.47 2.15
C GLN A 28 -18.40 -4.39 0.79
N GLN A 29 -18.01 -3.19 0.35
CA GLN A 29 -17.23 -3.02 -0.88
C GLN A 29 -15.83 -3.62 -0.76
N ARG A 30 -15.17 -3.49 0.38
CA ARG A 30 -13.86 -4.10 0.62
C ARG A 30 -13.95 -5.62 0.64
N VAL A 31 -14.98 -6.18 1.24
CA VAL A 31 -15.23 -7.64 1.22
C VAL A 31 -15.43 -8.13 -0.22
N THR A 32 -16.32 -7.49 -0.98
CA THR A 32 -16.64 -7.93 -2.35
C THR A 32 -15.50 -7.77 -3.34
N ARG A 33 -14.65 -6.74 -3.18
CA ARG A 33 -13.57 -6.43 -4.12
C ARG A 33 -12.19 -6.96 -3.71
N LEU A 34 -11.98 -7.29 -2.44
CA LEU A 34 -10.70 -7.79 -1.93
C LEU A 34 -10.82 -9.19 -1.36
N LEU A 35 -11.71 -9.39 -0.37
CA LEU A 35 -11.81 -10.66 0.34
C LEU A 35 -12.35 -11.79 -0.55
N ILE A 36 -13.40 -11.54 -1.34
CA ILE A 36 -13.95 -12.56 -2.25
C ILE A 36 -12.91 -12.97 -3.32
N PRO A 37 -12.27 -12.02 -4.05
CA PRO A 37 -11.20 -12.37 -4.98
C PRO A 37 -10.00 -13.05 -4.32
N LEU A 38 -9.65 -12.68 -3.08
CA LEU A 38 -8.59 -13.34 -2.33
C LEU A 38 -8.94 -14.80 -2.03
N ILE A 39 -10.14 -15.08 -1.51
CA ILE A 39 -10.60 -16.45 -1.22
C ILE A 39 -10.60 -17.27 -2.51
N PHE A 40 -11.13 -16.72 -3.61
CA PHE A 40 -11.08 -17.37 -4.92
C PHE A 40 -9.63 -17.67 -5.32
N GLY A 41 -8.72 -16.71 -5.16
CA GLY A 41 -7.30 -16.88 -5.44
C GLY A 41 -6.66 -18.01 -4.62
N ILE A 42 -6.89 -18.03 -3.30
CA ILE A 42 -6.37 -19.05 -2.39
C ILE A 42 -6.89 -20.45 -2.73
N LEU A 43 -8.14 -20.57 -3.17
CA LEU A 43 -8.76 -21.87 -3.42
C LEU A 43 -8.54 -22.40 -4.85
N ILE A 44 -8.30 -21.53 -5.82
CA ILE A 44 -8.30 -21.90 -7.25
C ILE A 44 -7.00 -21.50 -7.95
N LEU A 45 -6.50 -20.28 -7.75
CA LEU A 45 -5.35 -19.77 -8.50
C LEU A 45 -4.00 -20.17 -7.89
N ILE A 46 -3.93 -20.27 -6.57
CA ILE A 46 -2.71 -20.56 -5.83
C ILE A 46 -2.36 -22.04 -5.74
N PRO A 47 -3.32 -22.98 -5.56
CA PRO A 47 -2.96 -24.40 -5.49
C PRO A 47 -2.15 -24.88 -6.71
N PRO A 48 -2.44 -24.47 -7.96
CA PRO A 48 -1.59 -24.78 -9.11
C PRO A 48 -0.15 -24.24 -8.99
N GLN A 49 0.04 -23.07 -8.38
CA GLN A 49 1.38 -22.49 -8.17
C GLN A 49 2.17 -23.32 -7.16
N VAL A 50 1.57 -23.62 -6.01
CA VAL A 50 2.17 -24.47 -4.97
C VAL A 50 2.43 -25.87 -5.50
N TYR A 51 1.52 -26.42 -6.33
CA TYR A 51 1.71 -27.71 -6.98
C TYR A 51 2.95 -27.74 -7.87
N ILE A 52 3.10 -26.75 -8.76
CA ILE A 52 4.27 -26.66 -9.66
C ILE A 52 5.56 -26.56 -8.84
N GLU A 53 5.56 -25.78 -7.76
CA GLU A 53 6.73 -25.68 -6.88
C GLU A 53 7.01 -27.00 -6.14
N ARG A 54 5.97 -27.74 -5.74
CA ARG A 54 6.09 -29.06 -5.08
C ARG A 54 6.56 -30.18 -6.01
N LEU A 55 6.39 -30.04 -7.32
CA LEU A 55 6.96 -30.95 -8.32
C LEU A 55 8.47 -30.71 -8.52
N GLY A 56 8.99 -29.55 -8.12
CA GLY A 56 10.42 -29.27 -8.10
C GLY A 56 11.15 -29.94 -6.93
N ASP A 57 12.48 -29.79 -6.88
CA ASP A 57 13.28 -30.29 -5.76
C ASP A 57 12.94 -29.54 -4.47
N PRO A 58 12.42 -30.21 -3.41
CA PRO A 58 12.06 -29.55 -2.16
C PRO A 58 13.24 -28.88 -1.45
N GLU A 59 14.46 -29.40 -1.63
CA GLU A 59 15.68 -28.82 -1.06
C GLU A 59 16.00 -27.43 -1.64
N GLN A 60 15.58 -27.16 -2.88
CA GLN A 60 15.79 -25.86 -3.54
C GLN A 60 14.70 -24.85 -3.20
N SER A 61 13.50 -25.31 -2.81
CA SER A 61 12.45 -24.42 -2.34
C SER A 61 12.67 -24.06 -0.88
N VAL A 62 12.75 -22.76 -0.60
CA VAL A 62 12.80 -22.23 0.78
C VAL A 62 11.51 -22.56 1.54
N ALA A 63 10.38 -22.72 0.84
CA ALA A 63 9.09 -22.96 1.46
C ALA A 63 8.86 -24.42 1.87
N PHE A 64 9.54 -25.36 1.21
CA PHE A 64 9.36 -26.82 1.39
C PHE A 64 10.60 -27.53 1.92
N GLN A 65 11.56 -26.79 2.49
CA GLN A 65 12.74 -27.39 3.12
C GLN A 65 12.33 -28.42 4.19
N GLY A 66 12.92 -29.62 4.10
CA GLY A 66 12.63 -30.72 5.01
C GLY A 66 11.32 -31.46 4.74
N MET A 67 10.57 -31.10 3.67
CA MET A 67 9.42 -31.89 3.22
C MET A 67 9.84 -32.96 2.19
N PRO A 68 9.20 -34.13 2.19
CA PRO A 68 9.48 -35.15 1.18
C PRO A 68 9.11 -34.65 -0.23
N PRO A 69 9.77 -35.15 -1.30
CA PRO A 69 9.37 -34.86 -2.68
C PRO A 69 7.93 -35.27 -2.93
N PHE A 70 7.21 -34.47 -3.72
CA PHE A 70 5.87 -34.84 -4.17
C PHE A 70 5.94 -35.36 -5.61
N SER A 71 5.35 -36.54 -5.85
CA SER A 71 5.14 -37.06 -7.20
C SER A 71 3.68 -37.45 -7.36
N GLY A 72 2.96 -36.78 -8.25
CA GLY A 72 1.55 -37.05 -8.49
C GLY A 72 0.90 -36.00 -9.41
N SER A 73 -0.33 -36.25 -9.79
CA SER A 73 -1.18 -35.33 -10.54
C SER A 73 -1.71 -34.18 -9.67
N PHE A 74 -2.15 -33.09 -10.29
CA PHE A 74 -2.76 -31.97 -9.56
C PHE A 74 -4.00 -32.38 -8.75
N VAL A 75 -4.77 -33.35 -9.26
CA VAL A 75 -5.98 -33.85 -8.57
C VAL A 75 -5.62 -34.55 -7.27
N GLU A 76 -4.51 -35.29 -7.25
CA GLU A 76 -3.97 -35.92 -6.03
C GLU A 76 -3.36 -34.90 -5.08
N PHE A 77 -2.79 -33.81 -5.61
CA PHE A 77 -2.23 -32.73 -4.80
C PHE A 77 -3.28 -31.83 -4.15
N TYR A 78 -4.44 -31.61 -4.77
CA TYR A 78 -5.41 -30.62 -4.28
C TYR A 78 -5.87 -30.84 -2.82
N PRO A 79 -6.11 -32.09 -2.34
CA PRO A 79 -6.35 -32.35 -0.93
C PRO A 79 -5.13 -32.07 -0.03
N GLU A 80 -3.92 -32.38 -0.52
CA GLU A 80 -2.64 -32.13 0.17
C GLU A 80 -2.34 -30.64 0.33
N TYR A 81 -2.87 -29.80 -0.58
CA TYR A 81 -2.71 -28.34 -0.51
C TYR A 81 -3.15 -27.76 0.83
N PHE A 82 -4.14 -28.34 1.50
CA PHE A 82 -4.65 -27.84 2.78
C PHE A 82 -3.88 -28.37 4.01
N GLN A 83 -2.79 -29.12 3.80
CA GLN A 83 -1.99 -29.70 4.87
C GLN A 83 -0.83 -28.80 5.28
N GLY A 84 -0.77 -28.45 6.57
CA GLY A 84 0.25 -27.58 7.16
C GLY A 84 0.23 -26.16 6.59
N TRP A 85 1.17 -25.30 7.02
CA TRP A 85 1.23 -23.91 6.59
C TRP A 85 2.39 -23.70 5.62
N TYR A 86 2.13 -23.04 4.49
CA TYR A 86 3.18 -22.66 3.54
C TYR A 86 4.31 -21.88 4.23
N ALA A 87 5.55 -22.26 3.93
CA ALA A 87 6.79 -21.80 4.58
C ALA A 87 7.00 -22.27 6.04
N PHE A 88 6.12 -23.11 6.57
CA PHE A 88 6.24 -23.72 7.90
C PHE A 88 5.96 -25.23 7.83
N GLY A 89 6.50 -25.90 6.80
CA GLY A 89 6.38 -27.35 6.63
C GLY A 89 5.01 -27.82 6.13
N GLY A 90 4.32 -27.02 5.31
CA GLY A 90 3.07 -27.41 4.67
C GLY A 90 2.82 -26.71 3.34
N ASN A 91 1.69 -27.06 2.70
CA ASN A 91 1.33 -26.60 1.36
C ASN A 91 0.36 -25.41 1.39
N PHE A 92 -0.37 -25.19 2.50
CA PHE A 92 -1.45 -24.21 2.50
C PHE A 92 -0.92 -22.78 2.50
N ALA A 93 -1.08 -22.11 1.36
CA ALA A 93 -0.67 -20.73 1.17
C ALA A 93 -1.61 -19.74 1.88
N TRP A 94 -1.54 -19.74 3.21
CA TRP A 94 -2.42 -18.99 4.09
C TRP A 94 -2.43 -17.47 3.91
N MET A 95 -1.30 -16.90 3.48
CA MET A 95 -1.20 -15.47 3.14
C MET A 95 -1.58 -15.17 1.70
N GLY A 96 -1.79 -16.20 0.89
CA GLY A 96 -2.12 -16.08 -0.52
C GLY A 96 -0.92 -15.82 -1.45
N LEU A 97 0.31 -16.23 -1.11
CA LEU A 97 1.52 -16.01 -1.94
C LEU A 97 1.55 -14.58 -2.50
N HIS A 98 1.56 -14.41 -3.83
CA HIS A 98 1.54 -13.11 -4.51
C HIS A 98 0.29 -12.26 -4.26
N LEU A 99 -0.80 -12.84 -3.74
CA LEU A 99 -2.04 -12.14 -3.35
C LEU A 99 -2.00 -11.57 -1.93
N TRP A 100 -0.89 -11.74 -1.20
CA TRP A 100 -0.71 -11.21 0.17
C TRP A 100 -1.09 -9.73 0.28
N TYR A 101 -0.82 -8.93 -0.76
CA TYR A 101 -1.14 -7.50 -0.74
C TYR A 101 -2.66 -7.25 -0.69
N LEU A 102 -3.52 -8.13 -1.24
CA LEU A 102 -4.99 -7.98 -1.11
C LEU A 102 -5.42 -8.21 0.33
N LEU A 103 -4.87 -9.23 0.99
CA LEU A 103 -5.12 -9.52 2.41
C LEU A 103 -4.71 -8.33 3.28
N MET A 104 -3.50 -7.81 3.05
CA MET A 104 -2.99 -6.66 3.79
C MET A 104 -3.78 -5.38 3.49
N LEU A 105 -4.16 -5.13 2.22
CA LEU A 105 -5.04 -4.00 1.88
C LEU A 105 -6.39 -4.10 2.57
N PHE A 106 -6.99 -5.29 2.62
CA PHE A 106 -8.24 -5.52 3.33
C PHE A 106 -8.08 -5.24 4.83
N GLY A 107 -7.09 -5.87 5.48
CA GLY A 107 -6.80 -5.68 6.90
C GLY A 107 -6.50 -4.22 7.25
N PHE A 108 -5.62 -3.56 6.49
CA PHE A 108 -5.28 -2.16 6.71
C PHE A 108 -6.46 -1.22 6.43
N SER A 109 -7.31 -1.50 5.44
CA SER A 109 -8.53 -0.70 5.21
C SER A 109 -9.49 -0.74 6.41
N LEU A 110 -9.57 -1.88 7.10
CA LEU A 110 -10.38 -2.00 8.33
C LEU A 110 -9.68 -1.33 9.52
N LEU A 111 -8.38 -1.56 9.68
CA LEU A 111 -7.57 -1.00 10.77
C LEU A 111 -7.55 0.53 10.75
N THR A 112 -7.48 1.13 9.55
CA THR A 112 -7.44 2.59 9.37
C THR A 112 -8.82 3.24 9.35
N LEU A 113 -9.90 2.46 9.32
CA LEU A 113 -11.27 2.99 9.30
C LEU A 113 -11.59 3.94 10.48
N PRO A 114 -11.26 3.63 11.76
CA PRO A 114 -11.48 4.58 12.86
C PRO A 114 -10.66 5.87 12.68
N LEU A 115 -9.42 5.76 12.21
CA LEU A 115 -8.54 6.90 11.94
C LEU A 115 -9.14 7.79 10.84
N PHE A 116 -9.48 7.22 9.68
CA PHE A 116 -10.06 7.97 8.57
C PHE A 116 -11.45 8.51 8.89
N GLY A 117 -12.24 7.77 9.66
CA GLY A 117 -13.52 8.24 10.19
C GLY A 117 -13.37 9.46 11.11
N PHE A 118 -12.31 9.51 11.92
CA PHE A 118 -11.96 10.70 12.71
C PHE A 118 -11.49 11.86 11.82
N LEU A 119 -10.61 11.59 10.84
CA LEU A 119 -10.07 12.59 9.91
C LEU A 119 -11.17 13.25 9.05
N ASN A 120 -12.28 12.56 8.79
CA ASN A 120 -13.43 13.11 8.06
C ASN A 120 -14.37 13.98 8.90
N ARG A 121 -14.18 14.05 10.23
CA ARG A 121 -14.94 14.98 11.08
C ARG A 121 -14.35 16.38 10.98
N SER A 122 -15.12 17.40 11.39
CA SER A 122 -14.67 18.79 11.40
C SER A 122 -13.36 19.01 12.16
N THR A 123 -13.19 18.35 13.32
CA THR A 123 -11.93 18.40 14.10
C THR A 123 -10.76 17.79 13.34
N GLY A 124 -10.97 16.64 12.69
CA GLY A 124 -9.94 15.97 11.90
C GLY A 124 -9.54 16.80 10.67
N GLN A 125 -10.53 17.37 9.98
CA GLN A 125 -10.31 18.27 8.84
C GLN A 125 -9.53 19.52 9.27
N MET A 126 -9.82 20.10 10.44
CA MET A 126 -9.04 21.21 10.97
C MET A 126 -7.57 20.83 11.22
N LEU A 127 -7.29 19.64 11.76
CA LEU A 127 -5.91 19.15 11.92
C LEU A 127 -5.21 18.99 10.57
N ILE A 128 -5.89 18.42 9.57
CA ILE A 128 -5.37 18.26 8.21
C ILE A 128 -5.05 19.63 7.62
N THR A 129 -5.95 20.61 7.72
CA THR A 129 -5.72 21.97 7.22
C THR A 129 -4.59 22.69 7.96
N GLN A 130 -4.44 22.49 9.27
CA GLN A 130 -3.30 23.02 10.03
C GLN A 130 -1.97 22.41 9.57
N LEU A 131 -1.93 21.09 9.38
CA LEU A 131 -0.77 20.40 8.82
C LEU A 131 -0.47 20.89 7.40
N ALA A 132 -1.49 21.08 6.57
CA ALA A 132 -1.36 21.62 5.22
C ALA A 132 -0.81 23.05 5.22
N ALA A 133 -1.25 23.89 6.17
CA ALA A 133 -0.78 25.26 6.31
C ALA A 133 0.70 25.35 6.71
N LEU A 134 1.22 24.38 7.46
CA LEU A 134 2.67 24.24 7.76
C LEU A 134 3.46 23.76 6.55
N CYS A 135 2.79 23.17 5.56
CA CYS A 135 3.37 22.45 4.45
C CYS A 135 3.19 23.15 3.09
N LYS A 136 3.33 24.48 3.06
CA LYS A 136 3.19 25.30 1.84
C LYS A 136 4.37 25.22 0.86
N THR A 137 5.42 24.51 1.25
CA THR A 137 6.71 24.48 0.54
C THR A 137 7.07 23.04 0.16
N PHE A 138 8.13 22.90 -0.63
CA PHE A 138 8.78 21.62 -0.96
C PHE A 138 8.95 20.66 0.23
N SER A 139 9.11 21.20 1.45
CA SER A 139 9.23 20.44 2.70
C SER A 139 8.10 19.42 2.92
N ILE A 140 6.92 19.57 2.31
CA ILE A 140 5.85 18.56 2.41
C ILE A 140 6.30 17.17 1.92
N LEU A 141 7.13 17.13 0.88
CA LEU A 141 7.64 15.86 0.35
C LEU A 141 8.52 15.17 1.38
N LEU A 142 9.28 15.94 2.16
CA LEU A 142 10.11 15.42 3.24
C LEU A 142 9.27 15.03 4.45
N VAL A 143 8.30 15.86 4.84
CA VAL A 143 7.43 15.61 6.01
C VAL A 143 6.60 14.33 5.82
N LEU A 144 6.05 14.08 4.63
CA LEU A 144 5.29 12.84 4.38
C LEU A 144 6.18 11.61 4.17
N GLY A 145 7.42 11.80 3.72
CA GLY A 145 8.41 10.72 3.61
C GLY A 145 9.06 10.37 4.96
N LEU A 146 9.06 11.29 5.93
CA LEU A 146 9.74 11.13 7.20
C LEU A 146 9.19 9.97 8.05
N PRO A 147 7.85 9.78 8.22
CA PRO A 147 7.32 8.62 8.93
C PRO A 147 7.73 7.29 8.31
N ILE A 148 7.83 7.22 6.97
CA ILE A 148 8.28 6.02 6.24
C ILE A 148 9.75 5.75 6.55
N ALA A 149 10.59 6.79 6.46
CA ALA A 149 12.01 6.67 6.76
C ALA A 149 12.27 6.29 8.21
N LEU A 150 11.63 6.97 9.18
CA LEU A 150 11.79 6.68 10.60
C LEU A 150 11.41 5.23 10.92
N LEU A 151 10.28 4.76 10.38
CA LEU A 151 9.81 3.40 10.60
C LEU A 151 10.78 2.36 10.03
N GLU A 152 11.27 2.55 8.80
CA GLU A 152 12.25 1.65 8.18
C GLU A 152 13.61 1.65 8.88
N THR A 153 14.00 2.77 9.50
CA THR A 153 15.23 2.83 10.31
C THR A 153 15.07 2.25 11.71
N ALA A 154 13.87 2.31 12.28
CA ALA A 154 13.59 1.89 13.65
C ALA A 154 13.21 0.41 13.75
N LEU A 155 12.63 -0.18 12.70
CA LEU A 155 12.26 -1.58 12.69
C LEU A 155 13.48 -2.47 12.43
N ASP A 156 13.63 -3.46 13.31
CA ASP A 156 14.61 -4.51 13.18
C ASP A 156 14.11 -5.58 12.18
N PRO A 157 14.83 -5.86 11.06
CA PRO A 157 14.41 -6.82 10.05
C PRO A 157 14.28 -8.25 10.55
N GLU A 158 14.91 -8.59 11.67
CA GLU A 158 14.80 -9.92 12.27
C GLU A 158 13.44 -10.12 12.97
N THR A 159 12.70 -9.04 13.22
CA THR A 159 11.39 -9.11 13.85
C THR A 159 10.29 -9.42 12.83
N LEU A 160 9.20 -10.04 13.30
CA LEU A 160 8.02 -10.33 12.48
C LEU A 160 7.41 -9.08 11.81
N LEU A 161 7.54 -7.91 12.44
CA LEU A 161 7.02 -6.66 11.90
C LEU A 161 8.01 -5.94 10.97
N GLY A 162 9.31 -6.09 11.20
CA GLY A 162 10.36 -5.46 10.41
C GLY A 162 10.84 -6.29 9.23
N THR A 163 10.48 -7.58 9.15
CA THR A 163 10.90 -8.45 8.04
C THR A 163 10.44 -7.93 6.67
N HIS A 164 11.30 -8.10 5.67
CA HIS A 164 11.08 -7.62 4.29
C HIS A 164 10.59 -8.72 3.34
N ILE A 165 10.24 -9.90 3.86
CA ILE A 165 9.75 -11.04 3.06
C ILE A 165 8.49 -10.69 2.25
N PHE A 166 7.71 -9.70 2.68
CA PHE A 166 6.48 -9.28 2.04
C PHE A 166 6.72 -8.13 1.05
N GLY A 167 7.26 -8.43 -0.13
CA GLY A 167 7.38 -7.44 -1.22
C GLY A 167 8.44 -6.36 -1.00
N GLY A 168 9.42 -6.62 -0.13
CA GLY A 168 10.63 -5.84 0.03
C GLY A 168 10.57 -4.69 1.04
N TRP A 169 9.46 -4.54 1.78
CA TRP A 169 9.32 -3.57 2.87
C TRP A 169 8.69 -4.22 4.10
N ALA A 170 8.89 -3.60 5.26
CA ALA A 170 8.19 -4.01 6.48
C ALA A 170 6.67 -3.81 6.33
N LEU A 171 5.87 -4.71 6.91
CA LEU A 171 4.40 -4.63 6.82
C LEU A 171 3.83 -3.29 7.32
N PRO A 172 4.29 -2.73 8.46
CA PRO A 172 3.84 -1.43 8.93
C PRO A 172 4.16 -0.29 7.95
N THR A 173 5.20 -0.41 7.13
CA THR A 173 5.57 0.62 6.15
C THR A 173 4.50 0.77 5.07
N TYR A 174 3.90 -0.33 4.62
CA TYR A 174 2.76 -0.29 3.70
C TYR A 174 1.52 0.39 4.30
N LEU A 175 1.30 0.26 5.62
CA LEU A 175 0.24 0.98 6.33
C LEU A 175 0.49 2.50 6.30
N ILE A 176 1.73 2.93 6.49
CA ILE A 176 2.10 4.35 6.38
C ILE A 176 1.90 4.86 4.95
N PHE A 177 2.32 4.10 3.92
CA PHE A 177 2.03 4.47 2.52
C PHE A 177 0.53 4.64 2.26
N LEU A 178 -0.31 3.76 2.81
CA LEU A 178 -1.77 3.86 2.72
C LEU A 178 -2.32 5.13 3.40
N ILE A 179 -1.83 5.48 4.59
CA ILE A 179 -2.20 6.71 5.30
C ILE A 179 -1.73 7.94 4.53
N CYS A 180 -0.49 7.96 4.06
CA CYS A 180 0.02 9.07 3.25
C CYS A 180 -0.82 9.26 1.99
N GLY A 181 -1.18 8.17 1.29
CA GLY A 181 -2.09 8.22 0.15
C GLY A 181 -3.44 8.88 0.47
N TYR A 182 -4.02 8.56 1.62
CA TYR A 182 -5.25 9.22 2.09
C TYR A 182 -5.04 10.74 2.28
N LEU A 183 -3.97 11.13 2.96
CA LEU A 183 -3.68 12.52 3.31
C LEU A 183 -3.40 13.42 2.10
N ILE A 184 -2.73 12.89 1.06
CA ILE A 184 -2.41 13.63 -0.17
C ILE A 184 -3.65 14.30 -0.79
N VAL A 185 -4.79 13.60 -0.77
CA VAL A 185 -6.05 14.05 -1.39
C VAL A 185 -7.06 14.57 -0.37
N ALA A 186 -6.70 14.59 0.91
CA ALA A 186 -7.61 15.01 1.98
C ALA A 186 -7.80 16.53 2.06
N ASP A 187 -6.82 17.31 1.60
CA ASP A 187 -6.91 18.76 1.49
C ASP A 187 -6.35 19.23 0.14
N ARG A 188 -7.03 20.18 -0.50
CA ARG A 188 -6.66 20.70 -1.82
C ARG A 188 -5.27 21.34 -1.83
N GLN A 189 -4.82 21.90 -0.71
CA GLN A 189 -3.48 22.48 -0.58
C GLN A 189 -2.40 21.40 -0.68
N PHE A 190 -2.57 20.24 -0.03
CA PHE A 190 -1.61 19.13 -0.15
C PHE A 190 -1.47 18.69 -1.60
N GLU A 191 -2.61 18.46 -2.26
CA GLU A 191 -2.65 18.05 -3.65
C GLU A 191 -1.91 19.05 -4.56
N LEU A 192 -2.19 20.35 -4.41
CA LEU A 192 -1.56 21.42 -5.19
C LEU A 192 -0.05 21.54 -4.94
N VAL A 193 0.39 21.49 -3.68
CA VAL A 193 1.81 21.61 -3.35
C VAL A 193 2.57 20.40 -3.87
N ILE A 194 2.00 19.19 -3.76
CA ILE A 194 2.61 17.97 -4.29
C ILE A 194 2.69 18.00 -5.82
N GLN A 195 1.63 18.43 -6.51
CA GLN A 195 1.64 18.64 -7.97
C GLN A 195 2.71 19.65 -8.38
N ARG A 196 2.79 20.80 -7.70
CA ARG A 196 3.76 21.86 -8.01
C ARG A 196 5.20 21.39 -7.86
N ASN A 197 5.47 20.52 -6.88
CA ASN A 197 6.81 20.02 -6.59
C ASN A 197 7.11 18.65 -7.23
N SER A 198 6.26 18.14 -8.14
CA SER A 198 6.45 16.79 -8.71
C SER A 198 7.72 16.66 -9.54
N THR A 199 8.16 17.74 -10.21
CA THR A 199 9.43 17.75 -10.95
C THR A 199 10.62 17.69 -10.00
N SER A 200 10.56 18.41 -8.88
CA SER A 200 11.58 18.32 -7.83
C SER A 200 11.60 16.93 -7.19
N ALA A 201 10.44 16.30 -6.98
CA ALA A 201 10.34 14.91 -6.55
C ALA A 201 11.00 13.95 -7.55
N LEU A 202 10.81 14.15 -8.86
CA LEU A 202 11.47 13.36 -9.89
C LEU A 202 12.99 13.52 -9.87
N ILE A 203 13.49 14.76 -9.77
CA ILE A 203 14.93 15.03 -9.66
C ILE A 203 15.49 14.33 -8.43
N LEU A 204 14.85 14.47 -7.27
CA LEU A 204 15.28 13.77 -6.06
C LEU A 204 15.21 12.25 -6.19
N ALA A 205 14.16 11.70 -6.82
CA ALA A 205 14.03 10.27 -7.04
C ALA A 205 15.21 9.74 -7.86
N ILE A 206 15.56 10.41 -8.96
CA ILE A 206 16.70 10.03 -9.81
C ILE A 206 18.02 10.16 -9.04
N LEU A 207 18.27 11.30 -8.39
CA LEU A 207 19.51 11.54 -7.65
C LEU A 207 19.70 10.53 -6.51
N THR A 208 18.65 10.26 -5.75
CA THR A 208 18.72 9.29 -4.64
C THR A 208 18.82 7.85 -5.15
N THR A 209 18.20 7.49 -6.28
CA THR A 209 18.41 6.19 -6.93
C THR A 209 19.86 6.03 -7.38
N LEU A 210 20.44 7.04 -8.03
CA LEU A 210 21.85 7.01 -8.43
C LEU A 210 22.77 6.89 -7.22
N LEU A 211 22.51 7.67 -6.16
CA LEU A 211 23.28 7.60 -4.92
C LEU A 211 23.22 6.19 -4.32
N LEU A 212 22.03 5.63 -4.14
CA LEU A 212 21.84 4.27 -3.60
C LEU A 212 22.54 3.21 -4.45
N PHE A 213 22.50 3.34 -5.78
CA PHE A 213 23.17 2.41 -6.69
C PHE A 213 24.70 2.47 -6.56
N LEU A 214 25.28 3.68 -6.47
CA LEU A 214 26.73 3.88 -6.36
C LEU A 214 27.31 3.49 -4.99
N THR A 215 26.47 3.46 -3.96
CA THR A 215 26.91 3.30 -2.56
C THR A 215 26.40 2.01 -1.91
N HIS A 216 25.74 1.13 -2.66
CA HIS A 216 25.13 -0.10 -2.13
C HIS A 216 26.09 -0.95 -1.29
N GLU A 217 27.33 -1.11 -1.74
CA GLU A 217 28.37 -1.92 -1.08
C GLU A 217 29.07 -1.20 0.09
N GLN A 218 28.80 0.10 0.30
CA GLN A 218 29.56 0.95 1.23
C GLN A 218 28.89 1.09 2.62
N PHE A 219 27.63 0.68 2.76
CA PHE A 219 26.85 0.84 4.00
C PHE A 219 26.84 -0.42 4.86
N THR A 220 28.01 -0.84 5.36
CA THR A 220 28.15 -2.05 6.18
C THR A 220 28.12 -1.80 7.69
N ALA A 221 28.38 -0.56 8.13
CA ALA A 221 28.33 -0.20 9.55
C ALA A 221 26.89 0.16 10.00
N PRO A 222 26.48 -0.14 11.25
CA PRO A 222 25.08 0.04 11.69
C PRO A 222 24.48 1.45 11.49
N PRO A 223 25.20 2.56 11.79
CA PRO A 223 24.68 3.90 11.52
C PRO A 223 24.54 4.19 10.01
N ALA A 224 25.45 3.62 9.22
CA ALA A 224 25.48 3.75 7.77
C ALA A 224 24.31 2.97 7.15
N GLU A 225 24.01 1.78 7.68
CA GLU A 225 22.87 0.97 7.27
C GLU A 225 21.53 1.64 7.59
N ALA A 226 21.37 2.23 8.78
CA ALA A 226 20.19 3.01 9.12
C ALA A 226 20.00 4.19 8.15
N LEU A 227 21.07 4.92 7.84
CA LEU A 227 21.02 5.99 6.83
C LEU A 227 20.60 5.46 5.45
N PHE A 228 21.15 4.33 5.02
CA PHE A 228 20.78 3.70 3.74
C PHE A 228 19.30 3.34 3.70
N ARG A 229 18.75 2.73 4.76
CA ARG A 229 17.32 2.39 4.86
C ARG A 229 16.43 3.63 4.81
N GLY A 230 16.80 4.68 5.55
CA GLY A 230 16.09 5.96 5.51
C GLY A 230 16.12 6.60 4.11
N LEU A 231 17.28 6.59 3.46
CA LEU A 231 17.44 7.12 2.10
C LEU A 231 16.63 6.31 1.08
N ARG A 232 16.61 4.97 1.21
CA ARG A 232 15.79 4.06 0.40
C ARG A 232 14.30 4.35 0.58
N ALA A 233 13.85 4.61 1.81
CA ALA A 233 12.47 4.99 2.09
C ALA A 233 12.08 6.32 1.43
N PHE A 234 12.93 7.34 1.52
CA PHE A 234 12.71 8.62 0.81
C PHE A 234 12.71 8.44 -0.71
N ASN A 235 13.63 7.65 -1.25
CA ASN A 235 13.67 7.35 -2.68
C ASN A 235 12.35 6.73 -3.16
N ALA A 236 11.85 5.71 -2.45
CA ALA A 236 10.58 5.08 -2.77
C ALA A 236 9.41 6.05 -2.68
N TRP A 237 9.39 6.91 -1.66
CA TRP A 237 8.38 7.95 -1.50
C TRP A 237 8.37 8.94 -2.66
N PHE A 238 9.55 9.41 -3.11
CA PHE A 238 9.63 10.32 -4.26
C PHE A 238 9.10 9.68 -5.54
N TRP A 239 9.44 8.41 -5.79
CA TRP A 239 8.90 7.66 -6.93
C TRP A 239 7.38 7.51 -6.84
N VAL A 240 6.84 7.17 -5.67
CA VAL A 240 5.40 7.07 -5.44
C VAL A 240 4.70 8.39 -5.75
N VAL A 241 5.24 9.52 -5.27
CA VAL A 241 4.70 10.87 -5.56
C VAL A 241 4.70 11.15 -7.06
N VAL A 242 5.80 10.88 -7.75
CA VAL A 242 5.92 11.11 -9.19
C VAL A 242 4.87 10.30 -9.96
N ILE A 243 4.75 9.01 -9.66
CA ILE A 243 3.79 8.13 -10.31
C ILE A 243 2.37 8.62 -10.04
N LEU A 244 2.03 8.92 -8.79
CA LEU A 244 0.70 9.38 -8.39
C LEU A 244 0.31 10.69 -9.06
N VAL A 245 1.22 11.68 -9.11
CA VAL A 245 0.94 12.95 -9.77
C VAL A 245 0.73 12.76 -11.27
N ARG A 246 1.61 12.00 -11.93
CA ARG A 246 1.59 11.83 -13.39
C ARG A 246 0.43 10.97 -13.88
N THR A 247 -0.01 9.98 -13.09
CA THR A 247 -1.07 9.04 -13.48
C THR A 247 -2.45 9.50 -13.03
N PHE A 248 -2.56 9.99 -11.80
CA PHE A 248 -3.87 10.18 -11.16
C PHE A 248 -4.27 11.66 -11.07
N LEU A 249 -3.32 12.54 -10.71
CA LEU A 249 -3.65 13.94 -10.47
C LEU A 249 -3.62 14.81 -11.74
N TRP A 250 -2.76 14.51 -12.70
CA TRP A 250 -2.76 15.22 -14.00
C TRP A 250 -3.95 14.82 -14.88
N GLY A 251 -4.40 13.56 -14.81
CA GLY A 251 -5.60 13.10 -15.54
C GLY A 251 -6.92 13.72 -15.06
N GLY A 252 -6.93 14.37 -13.89
CA GLY A 252 -8.10 15.01 -13.26
C GLY A 252 -8.41 16.44 -13.71
N GLY A 253 -7.94 16.86 -14.90
CA GLY A 253 -8.26 18.17 -15.50
C GLY A 253 -9.75 18.45 -15.73
N THR A 254 -10.63 17.49 -15.42
CA THR A 254 -12.05 17.74 -15.19
C THR A 254 -12.41 17.21 -13.80
N ALA A 255 -12.37 18.08 -12.81
CA ALA A 255 -13.14 17.83 -11.60
C ALA A 255 -14.58 17.48 -12.04
N PRO A 256 -15.22 16.44 -11.50
CA PRO A 256 -16.66 16.33 -11.69
C PRO A 256 -17.23 17.63 -11.12
N GLN A 257 -17.80 18.45 -12.00
CA GLN A 257 -18.64 19.56 -11.58
C GLN A 257 -19.51 19.01 -10.46
N LYS A 258 -19.47 19.65 -9.29
CA LYS A 258 -20.56 19.48 -8.32
C LYS A 258 -21.84 19.58 -9.15
N CYS A 259 -22.57 18.48 -9.30
CA CYS A 259 -23.89 18.55 -9.89
C CYS A 259 -24.61 19.64 -9.09
N PRO A 260 -25.07 20.73 -9.72
CA PRO A 260 -25.84 21.71 -8.99
C PRO A 260 -27.01 20.97 -8.35
N CYS A 261 -27.18 21.11 -7.03
CA CYS A 261 -28.39 20.63 -6.38
C CYS A 261 -29.57 21.22 -7.18
N PRO A 262 -30.50 20.40 -7.69
CA PRO A 262 -31.67 20.95 -8.36
C PRO A 262 -32.38 21.86 -7.36
N ASN A 263 -32.59 23.12 -7.76
CA ASN A 263 -33.38 24.05 -6.96
C ASN A 263 -34.79 23.47 -6.82
N LEU A 264 -35.36 23.53 -5.62
CA LEU A 264 -36.73 23.08 -5.35
C LEU A 264 -37.79 23.85 -6.17
N THR A 265 -37.39 24.88 -6.93
CA THR A 265 -38.25 25.62 -7.88
C THR A 265 -38.40 24.94 -9.25
N ASP A 266 -37.61 23.91 -9.58
CA ASP A 266 -37.73 23.18 -10.86
C ASP A 266 -38.87 22.14 -10.87
N TYR A 267 -39.44 21.84 -9.71
CA TYR A 267 -40.69 21.07 -9.61
C TYR A 267 -41.82 22.07 -9.49
N GLY A 268 -42.49 22.37 -10.62
CA GLY A 268 -43.55 23.37 -10.75
C GLY A 268 -44.78 23.13 -9.86
N TYR A 269 -44.63 23.34 -8.55
CA TYR A 269 -45.71 23.58 -7.62
C TYR A 269 -45.93 25.09 -7.57
N THR A 270 -46.74 25.57 -8.50
CA THR A 270 -47.48 26.82 -8.28
C THR A 270 -48.52 26.55 -7.20
N THR A 271 -48.61 27.50 -6.26
CA THR A 271 -49.65 27.61 -5.22
C THR A 271 -51.05 27.45 -5.77
#